data_AF-A0A432Q4J1-F1
#
_entry.id   AF-A0A432Q4J1-F1
#
_cell.length_a   1.000
_cell.length_b   1.000
_cell.length_c   1.000
_cell.angle_alpha   90.00
_cell.angle_beta   90.00
_cell.angle_gamma   90.00
#
_symmetry.space_group_name_H-M   'P 1'
#
loop_
_entity.id
_entity.type
_entity.pdbx_description
1 polymer ?
#
loop_
_entity_poly.entity_id
_entity_poly.type
_entity_poly.pdbx_seq_one_letter_code
_entity_poly.pdbx_strand_id
1 'polypeptide(L)'
;MSSSDALILIVATLLLAFLLEVFVKYVEFSGFSRKDAITIVVLPLLAWIYLPPVKFGNIYNMTLYLSFSGFIIPVTVALKQIVTGNVNIKKVIFGTFLVAIVSYTVSRPGFGGVGIAYPQLPILVASIYPILVERKKPAPLAYTCASLGMFIGADLLNIPKLCGKSIYVTVGGAGIFDAIYLTGIAALILDTNVCLIKYFVERYFNIKFNIKF
;
A
#
# COMPACT_ATOMS: atom_id res chain seq x y z
N MET A 1 17.42 -34.05 9.11
CA MET A 1 17.81 -32.94 8.21
C MET A 1 19.23 -33.22 7.77
N SER A 2 19.49 -33.43 6.48
CA SER A 2 20.85 -33.68 6.00
C SER A 2 21.71 -32.41 6.11
N SER A 3 23.03 -32.54 6.08
CA SER A 3 23.95 -31.40 6.08
C SER A 3 23.70 -30.46 4.89
N SER A 4 23.29 -31.01 3.74
CA SER A 4 22.85 -30.25 2.57
C SER A 4 21.55 -29.47 2.79
N ASP A 5 20.56 -30.05 3.48
CA ASP A 5 19.28 -29.36 3.74
C ASP A 5 19.47 -28.15 4.67
N ALA A 6 20.34 -28.29 5.68
CA ALA A 6 20.68 -27.20 6.59
C ALA A 6 21.39 -26.05 5.86
N LEU A 7 22.31 -26.36 4.95
CA LEU A 7 23.00 -25.36 4.15
C LEU A 7 22.02 -24.59 3.24
N ILE A 8 21.11 -25.30 2.57
CA ILE A 8 20.10 -24.68 1.70
C ILE A 8 19.22 -23.72 2.50
N LEU A 9 18.77 -24.13 3.68
CA LEU A 9 17.92 -23.30 4.54
C LEU A 9 18.64 -22.02 5.00
N ILE A 10 19.92 -22.13 5.38
CA ILE A 10 20.73 -20.98 5.78
C ILE A 10 20.89 -20.00 4.61
N VAL A 11 21.28 -20.51 3.43
CA VAL A 11 21.47 -19.69 2.24
C VAL A 11 20.16 -18.99 1.85
N ALA A 12 19.04 -19.71 1.87
CA ALA A 12 17.73 -19.14 1.56
C ALA A 12 17.33 -18.04 2.56
N THR A 13 17.60 -18.25 3.85
CA THR A 13 17.29 -17.26 4.91
C THR A 13 18.12 -16.00 4.75
N LEU A 14 19.43 -16.14 4.48
CA LEU A 14 20.32 -15.01 4.25
C LEU A 14 19.94 -14.25 2.98
N LEU A 15 19.59 -14.95 1.89
CA LEU A 15 19.14 -14.33 0.65
C LEU A 15 17.85 -13.54 0.87
N LEU A 16 16.88 -14.11 1.58
CA LEU A 16 15.63 -13.42 1.91
C LEU A 16 15.89 -12.16 2.75
N ALA A 17 16.73 -12.27 3.78
CA ALA A 17 17.10 -11.13 4.62
C ALA A 17 17.77 -10.01 3.82
N PHE A 18 18.67 -10.37 2.89
CA PHE A 18 19.31 -9.42 1.99
C PHE A 18 18.30 -8.73 1.07
N LEU A 19 17.39 -9.48 0.44
CA LEU A 19 16.35 -8.92 -0.44
C LEU A 19 15.42 -7.95 0.32
N LEU A 20 15.03 -8.30 1.55
CA LEU A 20 14.21 -7.43 2.39
C LEU A 20 14.95 -6.13 2.74
N GLU A 21 16.24 -6.20 3.11
CA GLU A 21 17.03 -5.00 3.40
C GLU A 21 17.21 -4.11 2.18
N VAL A 22 17.41 -4.69 0.98
CA VAL A 22 17.44 -3.94 -0.28
C VAL A 22 16.13 -3.21 -0.50
N PHE A 23 14.99 -3.87 -0.28
CA PHE A 23 13.69 -3.25 -0.47
C PHE A 23 13.36 -2.19 0.59
N VAL A 24 13.78 -2.40 1.85
CA VAL A 24 13.70 -1.37 2.90
C VAL A 24 14.49 -0.12 2.50
N LYS A 25 15.73 -0.27 2.02
CA LYS A 25 16.53 0.86 1.53
C LYS A 25 15.90 1.55 0.31
N TYR A 26 15.27 0.79 -0.58
CA TYR A 26 14.51 1.34 -1.71
C TYR A 26 13.34 2.23 -1.23
N VAL A 27 12.59 1.77 -0.23
CA VAL A 27 11.48 2.55 0.35
C VAL A 27 12.01 3.77 1.13
N GLU A 28 13.13 3.65 1.86
CA GLU A 28 13.78 4.80 2.51
C GLU A 28 14.20 5.88 1.51
N PHE A 29 14.84 5.48 0.41
CA PHE A 29 15.23 6.38 -0.66
C PHE A 29 14.04 7.21 -1.17
N SER A 30 12.88 6.55 -1.31
CA SER A 30 11.64 7.17 -1.80
C SER A 30 11.04 8.26 -0.91
N GLY A 31 11.48 8.37 0.36
CA GLY A 31 11.07 9.46 1.26
C GLY A 31 10.52 9.03 2.62
N PHE A 32 10.41 7.74 2.86
CA PHE A 32 9.99 7.22 4.15
C PHE A 32 11.13 7.19 5.16
N SER A 33 10.80 7.26 6.46
CA SER A 33 11.76 6.94 7.50
C SER A 33 12.09 5.45 7.49
N ARG A 34 13.27 5.03 7.97
CA ARG A 34 13.64 3.62 8.12
C ARG A 34 12.59 2.80 8.87
N LYS A 35 12.00 3.38 9.91
CA LYS A 35 10.92 2.75 10.69
C LYS A 35 9.69 2.50 9.82
N ASP A 36 9.30 3.47 8.99
CA ASP A 36 8.17 3.32 8.07
C ASP A 36 8.46 2.30 6.97
N ALA A 37 9.67 2.31 6.40
CA ALA A 37 10.09 1.35 5.39
C ALA A 37 10.02 -0.10 5.91
N ILE A 38 10.55 -0.36 7.11
CA ILE A 38 10.44 -1.67 7.78
C ILE A 38 8.97 -2.02 8.05
N THR A 39 8.16 -1.04 8.47
CA THR A 39 6.72 -1.24 8.73
C THR A 39 5.93 -1.53 7.46
N ILE A 40 6.35 -1.02 6.31
CA ILE A 40 5.73 -1.28 5.00
C ILE A 40 6.16 -2.63 4.42
N VAL A 41 7.43 -3.00 4.59
CA VAL A 41 8.03 -4.16 3.91
C VAL A 41 7.97 -5.43 4.76
N VAL A 42 8.41 -5.35 6.02
CA VAL A 42 8.64 -6.54 6.86
C VAL A 42 7.42 -6.84 7.72
N LEU A 43 6.83 -5.82 8.33
CA LEU A 43 5.76 -6.02 9.30
C LEU A 43 4.51 -6.70 8.70
N PRO A 44 4.06 -6.41 7.46
CA PRO A 44 2.90 -7.09 6.87
C PRO A 44 3.14 -8.57 6.62
N LEU A 45 4.38 -8.96 6.26
CA LEU A 45 4.76 -10.36 6.07
C LEU A 45 4.65 -11.14 7.39
N LEU A 46 5.20 -10.58 8.47
CA LEU A 46 5.10 -11.17 9.81
C LEU A 46 3.66 -11.18 10.31
N ALA A 47 2.94 -10.06 10.16
CA ALA A 47 1.56 -9.93 10.59
C ALA A 47 0.64 -10.94 9.89
N TRP A 48 0.87 -11.23 8.60
CA TRP A 48 0.09 -12.24 7.88
C TRP A 48 0.27 -13.65 8.44
N ILE A 49 1.46 -13.99 8.94
CA ILE A 49 1.78 -15.31 9.49
C ILE A 49 1.25 -15.45 10.92
N TYR A 50 1.43 -14.41 11.75
CA TYR A 50 1.26 -14.52 13.20
C TYR A 50 0.01 -13.86 13.76
N LEU A 51 -0.61 -12.91 13.06
CA LEU A 51 -1.72 -12.12 13.59
C LEU A 51 -3.03 -12.44 12.86
N PRO A 52 -4.00 -13.10 13.53
CA PRO A 52 -5.31 -13.31 12.93
C PRO A 52 -6.07 -11.98 12.78
N PRO A 53 -7.04 -11.89 11.85
CA PRO A 53 -7.91 -10.73 11.76
C PRO A 53 -8.63 -10.44 13.07
N VAL A 54 -8.76 -9.15 13.43
CA VAL A 54 -9.38 -8.72 14.68
C VAL A 54 -10.83 -8.35 14.43
N LYS A 55 -11.73 -8.82 15.29
CA LYS A 55 -13.14 -8.42 15.26
C LYS A 55 -13.26 -6.92 15.59
N PHE A 56 -13.83 -6.15 14.66
CA PHE A 56 -14.12 -4.73 14.87
C PHE A 56 -15.51 -4.51 15.47
N GLY A 57 -16.52 -5.19 14.94
CA GLY A 57 -17.89 -5.00 15.40
C GLY A 57 -18.92 -5.71 14.53
N ASN A 58 -20.20 -5.50 14.85
CA ASN A 58 -21.31 -6.00 14.05
C ASN A 58 -21.97 -4.84 13.30
N ILE A 59 -22.11 -4.95 11.99
CA ILE A 59 -22.70 -3.93 11.11
C ILE A 59 -23.66 -4.66 10.15
N TYR A 60 -24.90 -4.20 10.03
CA TYR A 60 -25.92 -4.80 9.15
C TYR A 60 -26.10 -6.32 9.33
N ASN A 61 -26.12 -6.82 10.58
CA ASN A 61 -26.15 -8.25 10.92
C ASN A 61 -24.95 -9.08 10.43
N MET A 62 -23.86 -8.43 10.05
CA MET A 62 -22.60 -9.06 9.67
C MET A 62 -21.54 -8.72 10.72
N THR A 63 -20.67 -9.67 11.06
CA THR A 63 -19.49 -9.38 11.87
C THR A 63 -18.34 -8.95 10.98
N LEU A 64 -17.81 -7.76 11.24
CA LEU A 64 -16.70 -7.16 10.52
C LEU A 64 -15.38 -7.42 11.26
N TYR A 65 -14.38 -7.89 10.50
CA TYR A 65 -13.01 -8.12 10.93
C TYR A 65 -12.05 -7.21 10.17
N LEU A 66 -10.90 -6.95 10.77
CA LEU A 66 -9.83 -6.13 10.20
C LEU A 66 -8.54 -6.95 10.14
N SER A 67 -7.93 -6.99 8.97
CA SER A 67 -6.63 -7.63 8.76
C SER A 67 -5.47 -6.71 9.18
N PHE A 68 -4.48 -7.26 9.89
CA PHE A 68 -3.29 -6.49 10.24
C PHE A 68 -2.44 -6.14 9.02
N SER A 69 -2.10 -7.14 8.20
CA SER A 69 -1.22 -6.96 7.05
C SER A 69 -1.90 -6.23 5.89
N GLY A 70 -3.18 -6.50 5.66
CA GLY A 70 -3.93 -5.92 4.53
C GLY A 70 -4.55 -4.56 4.79
N PHE A 71 -4.88 -4.23 6.05
CA PHE A 71 -5.61 -2.99 6.36
C PHE A 71 -4.92 -2.15 7.45
N ILE A 72 -4.73 -2.70 8.66
CA ILE A 72 -4.30 -1.90 9.82
C ILE A 72 -2.92 -1.27 9.57
N ILE A 73 -1.93 -2.07 9.16
CA ILE A 73 -0.58 -1.59 8.90
C ILE A 73 -0.56 -0.54 7.78
N PRO A 74 -1.11 -0.79 6.57
CA PRO A 74 -1.04 0.18 5.50
C PRO A 74 -1.75 1.50 5.82
N VAL A 75 -2.94 1.43 6.43
CA VAL A 75 -3.68 2.64 6.83
C VAL A 75 -2.96 3.39 7.95
N THR A 76 -2.37 2.69 8.92
CA THR A 76 -1.61 3.34 10.01
C THR A 76 -0.39 4.08 9.46
N VAL A 77 0.36 3.48 8.53
CA VAL A 77 1.51 4.16 7.90
C VAL A 77 1.04 5.38 7.11
N ALA A 78 -0.05 5.27 6.34
CA ALA A 78 -0.64 6.38 5.59
C ALA A 78 -1.04 7.55 6.52
N LEU A 79 -1.76 7.25 7.61
CA LEU A 79 -2.15 8.25 8.61
C LEU A 79 -0.91 8.87 9.29
N LYS A 80 0.11 8.08 9.59
CA LYS A 80 1.36 8.59 10.16
C LYS A 80 2.06 9.59 9.23
N GLN A 81 2.08 9.36 7.91
CA GLN A 81 2.66 10.32 6.96
C GLN A 81 1.95 11.68 7.02
N ILE A 82 0.63 11.68 7.22
CA ILE A 82 -0.17 12.89 7.39
C ILE A 82 0.19 13.60 8.71
N VAL A 83 0.14 12.87 9.83
CA VAL A 83 0.34 13.44 11.17
C VAL A 83 1.75 14.00 11.36
N THR A 84 2.74 13.36 10.75
CA THR A 84 4.15 13.81 10.80
C THR A 84 4.45 14.97 9.84
N GLY A 85 3.50 15.35 8.97
CA GLY A 85 3.69 16.43 7.99
C GLY A 85 4.57 16.04 6.80
N ASN A 86 4.90 14.75 6.63
CA ASN A 86 5.67 14.26 5.49
C ASN A 86 4.91 14.41 4.17
N VAL A 87 3.58 14.44 4.22
CA VAL A 87 2.70 14.70 3.08
C VAL A 87 1.74 15.83 3.38
N ASN A 88 1.41 16.64 2.36
CA ASN A 88 0.46 17.73 2.52
C ASN A 88 -0.98 17.20 2.56
N ILE A 89 -1.71 17.49 3.64
CA ILE A 89 -3.08 16.98 3.85
C ILE A 89 -4.07 17.37 2.74
N LYS A 90 -3.96 18.57 2.15
CA LYS A 90 -4.86 18.98 1.06
C LYS A 90 -4.65 18.12 -0.18
N LYS A 91 -3.38 17.79 -0.48
CA LYS A 91 -3.04 16.89 -1.58
C LYS A 91 -3.52 15.46 -1.30
N VAL A 92 -3.36 15.00 -0.06
CA VAL A 92 -3.85 13.67 0.37
C VAL A 92 -5.36 13.57 0.19
N ILE A 93 -6.14 14.56 0.64
CA ILE A 93 -7.60 14.56 0.52
C ILE A 93 -8.01 14.43 -0.95
N PHE A 94 -7.42 15.25 -1.83
CA PHE A 94 -7.77 15.23 -3.24
C PHE A 94 -7.33 13.92 -3.93
N GLY A 95 -6.11 13.46 -3.71
CA GLY A 95 -5.63 12.20 -4.28
C GLY A 95 -6.41 10.98 -3.77
N THR A 96 -6.73 10.96 -2.47
CA THR A 96 -7.60 9.93 -1.87
C THR A 96 -8.98 9.92 -2.50
N PHE A 97 -9.58 11.10 -2.74
CA PHE A 97 -10.86 11.22 -3.41
C PHE A 97 -10.83 10.65 -4.83
N LEU A 98 -9.80 10.97 -5.62
CA LEU A 98 -9.63 10.42 -6.97
C LEU A 98 -9.52 8.89 -6.95
N VAL A 99 -8.64 8.36 -6.08
CA VAL A 99 -8.45 6.91 -5.95
C VAL A 99 -9.74 6.24 -5.46
N ALA A 100 -10.47 6.84 -4.53
CA ALA A 100 -11.72 6.30 -4.00
C ALA A 100 -12.82 6.20 -5.05
N ILE A 101 -12.97 7.20 -5.92
CA ILE A 101 -13.93 7.13 -7.04
C ILE A 101 -13.59 5.95 -7.94
N VAL A 102 -12.33 5.87 -8.36
CA VAL A 102 -11.89 4.84 -9.31
C VAL A 102 -11.99 3.45 -8.69
N SER A 103 -11.47 3.26 -7.48
CA SER A 103 -11.55 1.98 -6.76
C SER A 103 -12.99 1.54 -6.55
N TYR A 104 -13.90 2.45 -6.17
CA TYR A 104 -15.34 2.14 -6.04
C TYR A 104 -15.95 1.64 -7.36
N THR A 105 -15.66 2.31 -8.48
CA THR A 105 -16.21 1.92 -9.79
C THR A 105 -15.73 0.56 -10.29
N VAL A 106 -14.52 0.14 -9.91
CA VAL A 106 -13.95 -1.16 -10.32
C VAL A 106 -14.13 -2.26 -9.27
N SER A 107 -14.80 -1.95 -8.17
CA SER A 107 -15.04 -2.87 -7.06
C SER A 107 -16.11 -3.91 -7.37
N ARG A 108 -15.90 -5.14 -6.89
CA ARG A 108 -16.82 -6.27 -7.01
C ARG A 108 -17.13 -6.82 -5.62
N PRO A 109 -18.24 -6.39 -4.99
CA PRO A 109 -18.67 -6.92 -3.69
C PRO A 109 -19.07 -8.39 -3.81
N GLY A 110 -18.39 -9.28 -3.09
CA GLY A 110 -18.57 -10.73 -3.16
C GLY A 110 -18.77 -11.38 -1.79
N PHE A 111 -18.62 -12.71 -1.74
CA PHE A 111 -18.64 -13.45 -0.48
C PHE A 111 -17.35 -13.18 0.31
N GLY A 112 -17.48 -12.76 1.57
CA GLY A 112 -16.34 -12.53 2.47
C GLY A 112 -15.62 -11.17 2.36
N GLY A 113 -15.95 -10.32 1.37
CA GLY A 113 -15.33 -9.01 1.21
C GLY A 113 -15.55 -8.36 -0.16
N VAL A 114 -14.73 -7.36 -0.49
CA VAL A 114 -14.77 -6.64 -1.76
C VAL A 114 -13.52 -6.96 -2.58
N GLY A 115 -13.71 -7.49 -3.79
CA GLY A 115 -12.63 -7.69 -4.75
C GLY A 115 -12.48 -6.48 -5.68
N ILE A 116 -11.36 -6.41 -6.40
CA ILE A 116 -11.07 -5.34 -7.37
C ILE A 116 -10.84 -5.95 -8.75
N ALA A 117 -11.68 -5.58 -9.72
CA ALA A 117 -11.66 -6.16 -11.06
C ALA A 117 -10.46 -5.70 -11.89
N TYR A 118 -10.13 -4.42 -11.80
CA TYR A 118 -9.12 -3.74 -12.61
C TYR A 118 -8.16 -2.96 -11.71
N PRO A 119 -7.28 -3.64 -10.96
CA PRO A 119 -6.40 -3.01 -9.97
C PRO A 119 -5.43 -2.00 -10.58
N GLN A 120 -5.10 -2.12 -11.87
CA GLN A 120 -4.24 -1.17 -12.58
C GLN A 120 -4.80 0.26 -12.58
N LEU A 121 -6.13 0.44 -12.57
CA LEU A 121 -6.74 1.77 -12.62
C LEU A 121 -6.48 2.59 -11.33
N PRO A 122 -6.82 2.10 -10.13
CA PRO A 122 -6.48 2.82 -8.90
C PRO A 122 -4.96 2.96 -8.69
N ILE A 123 -4.14 1.99 -9.11
CA ILE A 123 -2.66 2.09 -9.06
C ILE A 123 -2.16 3.29 -9.88
N LEU A 124 -2.59 3.39 -11.14
CA LEU A 124 -2.17 4.47 -12.03
C LEU A 124 -2.63 5.83 -11.52
N VAL A 125 -3.86 5.94 -11.03
CA VAL A 125 -4.39 7.20 -10.47
C VAL A 125 -3.63 7.61 -9.21
N ALA A 126 -3.33 6.64 -8.34
CA ALA A 126 -2.56 6.88 -7.12
C ALA A 126 -1.11 7.26 -7.38
N SER A 127 -0.54 6.92 -8.55
CA SER A 127 0.84 7.25 -8.93
C SER A 127 0.94 8.54 -9.75
N ILE A 128 0.08 8.71 -10.76
CA ILE A 128 0.13 9.87 -11.66
C ILE A 128 -0.10 11.18 -10.90
N TYR A 129 -1.10 11.23 -10.02
CA TYR A 129 -1.42 12.46 -9.29
C TYR A 129 -0.23 12.97 -8.45
N PRO A 130 0.39 12.17 -7.56
CA PRO A 130 1.55 12.59 -6.78
C PRO A 130 2.76 12.99 -7.62
N ILE A 131 3.05 12.28 -8.71
CA ILE A 131 4.15 12.65 -9.63
C ILE A 131 3.97 14.07 -10.18
N LEU A 132 2.72 14.48 -10.43
CA LEU A 132 2.41 15.81 -10.95
C LEU A 132 2.50 16.89 -9.85
N VAL A 133 2.09 16.59 -8.61
CA VAL A 133 1.98 17.60 -7.55
C VAL A 133 3.17 17.64 -6.59
N GLU A 134 4.03 16.63 -6.57
CA GLU A 134 5.23 16.56 -5.73
C GLU A 134 6.51 16.57 -6.56
N ARG A 135 7.43 17.47 -6.21
CA ARG A 135 8.66 17.68 -6.99
C ARG A 135 9.80 16.73 -6.61
N LYS A 136 9.94 16.43 -5.32
CA LYS A 136 11.11 15.73 -4.78
C LYS A 136 10.83 14.25 -4.53
N LYS A 137 9.81 13.97 -3.73
CA LYS A 137 9.51 12.62 -3.20
C LYS A 137 7.99 12.37 -3.26
N PRO A 138 7.46 11.93 -4.41
CA PRO A 138 6.02 11.73 -4.60
C PRO A 138 5.52 10.41 -3.97
N ALA A 139 6.41 9.42 -3.78
CA ALA A 139 6.05 8.09 -3.31
C ALA A 139 5.31 8.03 -1.95
N PRO A 140 5.66 8.83 -0.91
CA PRO A 140 4.86 8.88 0.32
C PRO A 140 3.42 9.35 0.11
N LEU A 141 3.21 10.31 -0.78
CA LEU A 141 1.87 10.79 -1.14
C LEU A 141 1.12 9.72 -1.94
N ALA A 142 1.77 9.03 -2.87
CA ALA A 142 1.18 7.93 -3.64
C ALA A 142 0.72 6.77 -2.76
N TYR A 143 1.58 6.30 -1.87
CA TYR A 143 1.24 5.26 -0.90
C TYR A 143 0.05 5.66 -0.02
N THR A 144 0.03 6.91 0.44
CA THR A 144 -1.01 7.44 1.33
C THR A 144 -2.36 7.52 0.60
N CYS A 145 -2.38 8.13 -0.60
CA CYS A 145 -3.59 8.25 -1.43
C CYS A 145 -4.11 6.88 -1.87
N ALA A 146 -3.22 5.96 -2.25
CA ALA A 146 -3.58 4.58 -2.58
C ALA A 146 -4.24 3.87 -1.40
N SER A 147 -3.57 3.84 -0.24
CA SER A 147 -4.06 3.08 0.93
C SER A 147 -5.42 3.60 1.43
N LEU A 148 -5.54 4.92 1.59
CA LEU A 148 -6.79 5.53 2.07
C LEU A 148 -7.89 5.49 1.00
N GLY A 149 -7.55 5.73 -0.27
CA GLY A 149 -8.51 5.73 -1.37
C GLY A 149 -9.05 4.33 -1.66
N MET A 150 -8.22 3.29 -1.56
CA MET A 150 -8.66 1.91 -1.65
C MET A 150 -9.55 1.55 -0.47
N PHE A 151 -9.16 1.85 0.77
CA PHE A 151 -10.01 1.59 1.92
C PHE A 151 -11.39 2.28 1.81
N ILE A 152 -11.42 3.56 1.46
CA ILE A 152 -12.67 4.31 1.37
C ILE A 152 -13.50 3.80 0.18
N GLY A 153 -12.93 3.80 -1.02
CA GLY A 153 -13.68 3.51 -2.24
C GLY A 153 -14.00 2.04 -2.43
N ALA A 154 -13.04 1.15 -2.18
CA ALA A 154 -13.25 -0.28 -2.35
C ALA A 154 -14.06 -0.87 -1.19
N ASP A 155 -13.60 -0.70 0.04
CA ASP A 155 -14.24 -1.37 1.17
C ASP A 155 -15.40 -0.56 1.74
N LEU A 156 -15.13 0.63 2.30
CA LEU A 156 -16.10 1.38 3.11
C LEU A 156 -17.40 1.69 2.34
N LEU A 157 -17.28 2.21 1.10
CA LEU A 157 -18.45 2.55 0.27
C LEU A 157 -19.22 1.32 -0.23
N ASN A 158 -18.65 0.12 -0.19
CA ASN A 158 -19.31 -1.12 -0.62
C ASN A 158 -19.83 -1.98 0.54
N ILE A 159 -19.53 -1.66 1.81
CA ILE A 159 -20.05 -2.38 2.99
C ILE A 159 -21.58 -2.60 2.92
N PRO A 160 -22.42 -1.61 2.56
CA PRO A 160 -23.86 -1.82 2.48
C PRO A 160 -24.26 -2.89 1.44
N LYS A 161 -23.48 -3.04 0.37
CA LYS A 161 -23.73 -4.03 -0.71
C LYS A 161 -23.33 -5.46 -0.35
N LEU A 162 -22.66 -5.63 0.80
CA LEU A 162 -22.31 -6.95 1.36
C LEU A 162 -23.43 -7.49 2.26
N CYS A 163 -24.36 -6.63 2.70
CA CYS A 163 -25.50 -7.02 3.50
C CYS A 163 -26.32 -8.10 2.80
N GLY A 164 -26.63 -9.17 3.54
CA GLY A 164 -27.36 -10.33 3.02
C GLY A 164 -26.53 -11.30 2.16
N LYS A 165 -25.26 -10.99 1.86
CA LYS A 165 -24.37 -11.88 1.10
C LYS A 165 -23.42 -12.67 2.00
N SER A 166 -23.01 -12.11 3.12
CA SER A 166 -22.10 -12.78 4.05
C SER A 166 -22.47 -12.49 5.50
N ILE A 167 -22.22 -13.43 6.39
CA ILE A 167 -22.34 -13.24 7.85
C ILE A 167 -21.03 -12.67 8.42
N TYR A 168 -19.91 -12.94 7.75
CA TYR A 168 -18.57 -12.51 8.15
C TYR A 168 -17.88 -11.77 7.00
N VAL A 169 -17.33 -10.59 7.28
CA VAL A 169 -16.59 -9.78 6.29
C VAL A 169 -15.27 -9.36 6.90
N THR A 170 -14.17 -9.50 6.16
CA THR A 170 -12.86 -9.01 6.60
C THR A 170 -12.38 -7.92 5.66
N VAL A 171 -12.22 -6.70 6.19
CA VAL A 171 -11.53 -5.60 5.49
C VAL A 171 -10.05 -5.91 5.48
N GLY A 172 -9.42 -5.84 4.30
CA GLY A 172 -8.05 -6.30 4.15
C GLY A 172 -7.91 -7.83 4.11
N GLY A 173 -8.98 -8.58 3.84
CA GLY A 173 -9.09 -10.02 4.10
C GLY A 173 -8.08 -10.92 3.39
N ALA A 174 -7.50 -10.47 2.28
CA ALA A 174 -6.43 -11.19 1.57
C ALA A 174 -5.02 -10.88 2.11
N GLY A 175 -4.91 -10.06 3.15
CA GLY A 175 -3.65 -9.71 3.81
C GLY A 175 -2.68 -8.95 2.92
N ILE A 176 -1.47 -9.47 2.74
CA ILE A 176 -0.50 -8.88 1.83
C ILE A 176 -0.92 -8.96 0.35
N PHE A 177 -1.92 -9.79 0.02
CA PHE A 177 -2.53 -9.82 -1.31
C PHE A 177 -3.77 -8.93 -1.41
N ASP A 178 -4.11 -8.20 -0.35
CA ASP A 178 -5.24 -7.29 -0.37
C ASP A 178 -4.97 -6.06 -1.23
N ALA A 179 -6.02 -5.57 -1.88
CA ALA A 179 -5.93 -4.47 -2.81
C ALA A 179 -5.48 -3.17 -2.12
N ILE A 180 -5.76 -2.96 -0.83
CA ILE A 180 -5.24 -1.80 -0.09
C ILE A 180 -3.71 -1.82 -0.05
N TYR A 181 -3.12 -2.93 0.39
CA TYR A 181 -1.66 -3.06 0.52
C TYR A 181 -0.97 -3.09 -0.86
N LEU A 182 -1.46 -3.93 -1.78
CA LEU A 182 -0.84 -4.09 -3.10
C LEU A 182 -0.90 -2.80 -3.92
N THR A 183 -2.02 -2.07 -3.89
CA THR A 183 -2.13 -0.78 -4.59
C THR A 183 -1.18 0.25 -3.97
N GLY A 184 -1.06 0.27 -2.63
CA GLY A 184 -0.12 1.13 -1.92
C GLY A 184 1.33 0.89 -2.32
N ILE A 185 1.79 -0.37 -2.25
CA ILE A 185 3.15 -0.76 -2.64
C ILE A 185 3.41 -0.51 -4.13
N ALA A 186 2.46 -0.86 -5.01
CA ALA A 186 2.64 -0.66 -6.45
C ALA A 186 2.78 0.82 -6.81
N ALA A 187 1.93 1.69 -6.27
CA ALA A 187 2.01 3.13 -6.49
C ALA A 187 3.33 3.71 -5.93
N LEU A 188 3.74 3.28 -4.73
CA LEU A 188 5.05 3.63 -4.14
C LEU A 188 6.20 3.26 -5.08
N ILE A 189 6.21 2.03 -5.60
CA ILE A 189 7.27 1.54 -6.49
C ILE A 189 7.32 2.38 -7.77
N LEU A 190 6.18 2.63 -8.41
CA LEU A 190 6.11 3.44 -9.64
C LEU A 190 6.71 4.84 -9.42
N ASP A 191 6.26 5.53 -8.38
CA ASP A 191 6.73 6.87 -8.05
C ASP A 191 8.21 6.91 -7.67
N THR A 192 8.69 5.89 -6.96
CA THR A 192 10.10 5.76 -6.61
C THR A 192 10.97 5.56 -7.85
N ASN A 193 10.50 4.77 -8.82
CA ASN A 193 11.19 4.60 -10.10
C ASN A 193 11.28 5.91 -10.87
N VAL A 194 10.22 6.73 -10.88
CA VAL A 194 10.28 8.08 -11.47
C VAL A 194 11.34 8.94 -10.80
N CYS A 195 11.45 8.90 -9.47
CA CYS A 195 12.51 9.60 -8.74
C CYS A 195 13.91 9.08 -9.08
N LEU A 196 14.09 7.76 -9.17
CA LEU A 196 15.37 7.15 -9.57
C LEU A 196 15.78 7.61 -10.96
N ILE A 197 14.87 7.55 -11.94
CA ILE A 197 15.14 8.00 -13.31
C ILE A 197 15.55 9.48 -13.32
N LYS A 198 14.82 10.35 -12.62
CA LYS A 198 15.17 11.78 -12.49
C LYS A 198 16.58 11.95 -11.89
N TYR A 199 16.88 11.23 -10.80
CA TYR A 199 18.19 11.28 -10.15
C TYR A 199 19.33 10.83 -11.09
N PHE A 200 19.16 9.73 -11.80
CA PHE A 200 20.17 9.22 -12.75
C PHE A 200 20.40 10.21 -13.90
N VAL A 201 19.34 10.76 -14.49
CA VAL A 201 19.46 11.71 -15.59
C VAL A 201 20.17 12.99 -15.15
N GLU A 202 19.79 13.56 -14.00
CA GLU A 202 20.45 14.75 -13.45
C GLU A 202 21.93 14.48 -13.13
N ARG A 203 22.25 13.29 -12.61
CA ARG A 203 23.61 12.93 -12.20
C ARG A 203 24.56 12.70 -13.39
N TYR A 204 24.09 12.03 -14.44
CA TYR A 204 24.96 11.57 -15.53
C TYR A 204 24.87 12.41 -16.80
N PHE A 205 23.73 13.05 -17.06
CA PHE A 205 23.52 13.83 -18.28
C PHE A 205 23.49 15.34 -18.03
N ASN A 206 23.55 15.79 -16.78
CA ASN A 206 23.49 17.20 -16.36
C ASN A 206 22.24 17.95 -16.92
N ILE A 207 21.21 17.18 -17.31
CA ILE A 207 19.91 17.70 -17.74
C ILE A 207 19.08 17.90 -16.47
N LYS A 208 18.89 19.16 -16.06
CA LYS A 208 17.94 19.47 -14.99
C LYS A 208 16.54 19.31 -15.55
N PHE A 209 15.75 18.40 -14.96
CA PHE A 209 14.33 18.30 -15.26
C PHE A 209 13.62 19.53 -14.68
N ASN A 210 13.57 20.59 -15.47
CA ASN A 210 12.89 21.84 -15.14
C ASN A 210 11.39 21.72 -15.40
N ILE A 211 10.77 20.60 -15.00
CA ILE A 211 9.33 20.41 -15.13
C ILE A 211 8.69 21.25 -14.03
N LYS A 212 8.38 22.50 -14.38
CA LYS A 212 7.45 23.34 -13.64
C LYS A 212 6.07 22.69 -13.76
N PHE A 213 5.67 21.97 -12.73
CA PHE A 213 4.25 21.92 -12.34
C PHE A 213 4.04 22.96 -11.25
#